data_AF-A0A0C2JCX4-F1
#
_entry.id   AF-A0A0C2JCX4-F1
#
_cell.length_a   1.000
_cell.length_b   1.000
_cell.length_c   1.000
_cell.angle_alpha   90.00
_cell.angle_beta   90.00
_cell.angle_gamma   90.00
#
_symmetry.space_group_name_H-M   'P 1'
#
loop_
_entity.id
_entity.type
_entity.pdbx_description
1 polymer ?
#
loop_
_entity_poly.entity_id
_entity_poly.type
_entity_poly.pdbx_seq_one_letter_code
_entity_poly.pdbx_strand_id
1 'polypeptide(L)'
;MDSPSETAAAGERRPHLLLRVALVMAATLLVWQVMDRIGALFPESPQAGPQHWANALTVFVLAVPMVWLARRYLDRRPWSGLGLTGPGPGWRPFLAGAASWLIPGLLGLTLAVAMGWVELVANRPPAVIAGTMAALVILVLLFEALPEELIFRGYLQRNLNTAMPGGLAVLAQAALFTAFGLALWIPEAGWAVIPERLPMFLGMGVVLGCIRLMTQNVWACVGFHLAFQVVAQALLNGNLFTIQGDRELLMLTAFLSPFVFGVPVTAVLTRGEGSWSGRVPDPA
;
A
#
# COMPACT_ATOMS: atom_id res chain seq x y z
N MET A 1 59.16 14.43 -4.01
CA MET A 1 58.00 15.27 -3.68
C MET A 1 56.78 14.52 -4.16
N ASP A 2 56.09 13.90 -3.23
CA ASP A 2 54.87 13.11 -3.46
C ASP A 2 53.71 13.99 -3.92
N SER A 3 52.87 13.41 -4.77
CA SER A 3 51.67 13.98 -5.39
C SER A 3 50.60 14.43 -4.39
N PRO A 4 49.53 15.05 -4.91
CA PRO A 4 48.26 14.32 -4.89
C PRO A 4 47.66 14.32 -6.32
N SER A 5 47.71 13.21 -7.04
CA SER A 5 46.63 12.22 -7.16
C SER A 5 45.23 12.85 -7.34
N GLU A 6 45.05 13.47 -8.50
CA GLU A 6 43.74 13.79 -9.07
C GLU A 6 43.03 12.51 -9.56
N THR A 7 42.83 11.53 -8.68
CA THR A 7 41.85 10.46 -8.88
C THR A 7 40.57 10.87 -8.17
N ALA A 8 39.85 11.81 -8.78
CA ALA A 8 38.42 11.92 -8.56
C ALA A 8 37.82 10.57 -8.96
N ALA A 9 37.51 9.74 -7.96
CA ALA A 9 36.81 8.49 -8.16
C ALA A 9 35.61 8.77 -9.06
N ALA A 10 35.58 8.14 -10.23
CA ALA A 10 34.43 8.16 -11.13
C ALA A 10 33.27 7.44 -10.42
N GLY A 11 32.61 8.14 -9.49
CA GLY A 11 31.41 7.67 -8.82
C GLY A 11 30.36 7.51 -9.91
N GLU A 12 30.06 6.27 -10.28
CA GLU A 12 29.14 5.93 -11.36
C GLU A 12 27.85 6.76 -11.23
N ARG A 13 27.68 7.72 -12.16
CA ARG A 13 26.52 8.61 -12.16
C ARG A 13 25.25 7.75 -12.22
N ARG A 14 24.34 7.98 -11.28
CA ARG A 14 23.03 7.33 -11.27
C ARG A 14 22.17 7.92 -12.39
N PRO A 15 21.26 7.12 -12.98
CA PRO A 15 20.25 7.68 -13.85
C PRO A 15 19.43 8.76 -13.14
N HIS A 16 18.94 9.73 -13.89
CA HIS A 16 18.13 10.82 -13.35
C HIS A 16 16.89 10.27 -12.62
N LEU A 17 16.45 10.96 -11.56
CA LEU A 17 15.33 10.50 -10.73
C LEU A 17 14.05 10.25 -11.55
N LEU A 18 13.72 11.16 -12.47
CA LEU A 18 12.52 11.01 -13.31
C LEU A 18 12.55 9.73 -14.17
N LEU A 19 13.73 9.37 -14.70
CA LEU A 19 13.87 8.14 -15.47
C LEU A 19 13.65 6.90 -14.59
N ARG A 20 14.21 6.91 -13.37
CA ARG A 20 14.03 5.81 -12.41
C ARG A 20 12.58 5.64 -11.99
N VAL A 21 11.89 6.75 -11.70
CA VAL A 21 10.45 6.76 -11.41
C VAL A 21 9.67 6.23 -12.61
N ALA A 22 9.92 6.73 -13.81
CA ALA A 22 9.23 6.28 -15.02
C ALA A 22 9.43 4.78 -15.29
N LEU A 23 10.65 4.28 -15.16
CA LEU A 23 10.97 2.85 -15.34
C LEU A 23 10.24 1.98 -14.32
N VAL A 24 10.25 2.36 -13.03
CA VAL A 24 9.54 1.59 -11.99
C VAL A 24 8.02 1.65 -12.20
N MET A 25 7.45 2.81 -12.54
CA MET A 25 6.02 2.91 -12.85
C MET A 25 5.61 2.04 -14.04
N ALA A 26 6.40 2.05 -15.12
CA ALA A 26 6.15 1.20 -16.28
C ALA A 26 6.28 -0.29 -15.94
N ALA A 27 7.30 -0.67 -15.17
CA ALA A 27 7.47 -2.04 -14.70
C ALA A 27 6.33 -2.48 -13.79
N THR A 28 5.86 -1.62 -12.88
CA THR A 28 4.70 -1.90 -12.02
C THR A 28 3.44 -2.14 -12.85
N LEU A 29 3.13 -1.30 -13.85
CA LEU A 29 1.99 -1.54 -14.73
C LEU A 29 2.13 -2.86 -15.50
N LEU A 30 3.35 -3.18 -15.97
CA LEU A 30 3.61 -4.45 -16.65
C LEU A 30 3.37 -5.66 -15.73
N VAL A 31 3.71 -5.58 -14.44
CA VAL A 31 3.45 -6.66 -13.48
C VAL A 31 1.96 -6.98 -13.40
N TRP A 32 1.09 -5.97 -13.30
CA TRP A 32 -0.36 -6.18 -13.26
C TRP A 32 -0.90 -6.70 -14.58
N GLN A 33 -0.40 -6.20 -15.71
CA GLN A 33 -0.77 -6.71 -17.03
C GLN A 33 -0.34 -8.18 -17.25
N VAL A 34 0.78 -8.62 -16.66
CA VAL A 34 1.18 -10.04 -16.67
C VAL A 34 0.29 -10.85 -15.74
N MET A 35 -0.04 -10.31 -14.56
CA MET A 35 -0.97 -10.94 -13.62
C MET A 35 -2.34 -11.18 -14.27
N ASP A 36 -2.94 -10.19 -14.94
CA ASP A 36 -4.23 -10.36 -15.61
C ASP A 36 -4.21 -11.51 -16.62
N ARG A 37 -3.13 -11.61 -17.42
CA ARG A 37 -2.95 -12.67 -18.41
C ARG A 37 -2.78 -14.06 -17.79
N ILE A 38 -2.02 -14.16 -16.68
CA ILE A 38 -1.84 -15.43 -15.97
C ILE A 38 -3.13 -15.82 -15.25
N GLY A 39 -3.81 -14.87 -14.61
CA GLY A 39 -5.07 -15.06 -13.90
C GLY A 39 -6.17 -15.59 -14.83
N ALA A 40 -6.23 -15.10 -16.08
CA ALA A 40 -7.18 -15.58 -17.08
C ALA A 40 -7.03 -17.05 -17.47
N LEU A 41 -5.93 -17.72 -17.08
CA LEU A 41 -5.74 -19.16 -17.28
C LEU A 41 -6.47 -20.01 -16.22
N PHE A 42 -6.94 -19.39 -15.14
CA PHE A 42 -7.63 -20.06 -14.05
C PHE A 42 -9.13 -19.77 -14.10
N PRO A 43 -9.99 -20.72 -13.71
CA PRO A 43 -11.43 -20.48 -13.64
C PRO A 43 -11.75 -19.36 -12.66
N GLU A 44 -12.75 -18.56 -13.00
CA GLU A 44 -13.36 -17.61 -12.06
C GLU A 44 -13.83 -18.37 -10.82
N SER A 45 -13.50 -17.83 -9.65
CA SER A 45 -13.72 -18.49 -8.39
C SER A 45 -14.22 -17.51 -7.34
N PRO A 46 -14.99 -17.96 -6.34
CA PRO A 46 -15.30 -17.13 -5.17
C PRO A 46 -14.02 -16.62 -4.50
N GLN A 47 -14.17 -15.65 -3.58
CA GLN A 47 -13.05 -15.14 -2.79
C GLN A 47 -12.15 -16.26 -2.27
N ALA A 48 -10.85 -16.10 -2.49
CA ALA A 48 -9.79 -17.05 -2.16
C ALA A 48 -9.72 -18.36 -2.97
N GLY A 49 -10.36 -18.44 -4.14
CA GLY A 49 -10.15 -19.54 -5.08
C GLY A 49 -8.85 -19.43 -5.92
N PRO A 50 -8.62 -20.38 -6.85
CA PRO A 50 -7.32 -20.56 -7.52
C PRO A 50 -6.81 -19.33 -8.27
N GLN A 51 -7.71 -18.59 -8.93
CA GLN A 51 -7.34 -17.37 -9.67
C GLN A 51 -6.76 -16.30 -8.73
N HIS A 52 -7.35 -16.11 -7.54
CA HIS A 52 -6.84 -15.13 -6.57
C HIS A 52 -5.44 -15.50 -6.06
N TRP A 53 -5.18 -16.80 -5.82
CA TRP A 53 -3.85 -17.27 -5.44
C TRP A 53 -2.83 -17.10 -6.57
N ALA A 54 -3.21 -17.42 -7.80
CA ALA A 54 -2.36 -17.20 -8.97
C ALA A 54 -2.00 -15.72 -9.12
N ASN A 55 -2.97 -14.82 -8.98
CA ASN A 55 -2.77 -13.38 -9.04
C ASN A 55 -1.82 -12.89 -7.93
N ALA A 56 -2.11 -13.28 -6.68
CA ALA A 56 -1.31 -12.89 -5.52
C ALA A 56 0.15 -13.35 -5.65
N LEU A 57 0.37 -14.60 -6.03
CA LEU A 57 1.71 -15.15 -6.22
C LEU A 57 2.44 -14.47 -7.38
N THR A 58 1.74 -14.21 -8.49
CA THR A 58 2.32 -13.54 -9.66
C THR A 58 2.79 -12.14 -9.30
N VAL A 59 1.95 -11.32 -8.68
CA VAL A 59 2.34 -9.97 -8.28
C VAL A 59 3.47 -10.01 -7.27
N PHE A 60 3.40 -10.88 -6.25
CA PHE A 60 4.44 -10.98 -5.25
C PHE A 60 5.81 -11.34 -5.85
N VAL A 61 5.85 -12.40 -6.66
CA VAL A 61 7.08 -12.93 -7.28
C VAL A 61 7.65 -11.98 -8.33
N LEU A 62 6.86 -11.10 -8.93
CA LEU A 62 7.36 -10.13 -9.91
C LEU A 62 7.71 -8.79 -9.27
N ALA A 63 6.86 -8.25 -8.39
CA ALA A 63 7.04 -6.92 -7.82
C ALA A 63 8.23 -6.85 -6.85
N VAL A 64 8.41 -7.85 -5.97
CA VAL A 64 9.50 -7.83 -4.99
C VAL A 64 10.88 -7.89 -5.68
N PRO A 65 11.13 -8.83 -6.62
CA PRO A 65 12.37 -8.82 -7.39
C PRO A 65 12.52 -7.59 -8.28
N MET A 66 11.44 -7.05 -8.86
CA MET A 66 11.49 -5.81 -9.66
C MET A 66 12.03 -4.65 -8.81
N VAL A 67 11.51 -4.44 -7.60
CA VAL A 67 12.02 -3.41 -6.68
C VAL A 67 13.46 -3.69 -6.27
N TRP A 68 13.82 -4.96 -6.03
CA TRP A 68 15.19 -5.35 -5.71
C TRP A 68 16.16 -5.05 -6.85
N LEU A 69 15.80 -5.38 -8.09
CA LEU A 69 16.58 -5.08 -9.29
C LEU A 69 16.74 -3.58 -9.49
N ALA A 70 15.65 -2.81 -9.38
CA ALA A 70 15.68 -1.36 -9.44
C ALA A 70 16.63 -0.79 -8.37
N ARG A 71 16.54 -1.30 -7.14
CA ARG A 71 17.39 -0.85 -6.03
C ARG A 71 18.86 -1.22 -6.21
N ARG A 72 19.15 -2.41 -6.74
CA ARG A 72 20.51 -2.94 -6.92
C ARG A 72 21.23 -2.30 -8.11
N TYR A 73 20.52 -2.12 -9.23
CA TYR A 73 21.12 -1.75 -10.52
C TYR A 73 20.81 -0.32 -10.95
N LEU A 74 19.59 0.18 -10.77
CA LEU A 74 19.27 1.58 -11.09
C LEU A 74 19.78 2.53 -10.01
N ASP A 75 19.55 2.19 -8.74
CA ASP A 75 19.88 3.07 -7.62
C ASP A 75 21.30 2.86 -7.13
N ARG A 76 21.82 1.63 -7.27
CA ARG A 76 23.09 1.18 -6.69
C ARG A 76 23.16 1.49 -5.19
N ARG A 77 22.14 1.05 -4.45
CA ARG A 77 21.94 1.36 -3.04
C ARG A 77 21.49 0.13 -2.26
N PRO A 78 21.73 0.08 -0.95
CA PRO A 78 21.31 -1.07 -0.14
C PRO A 78 19.79 -1.14 0.01
N TRP A 79 19.30 -2.38 0.17
CA TRP A 79 17.89 -2.69 0.44
C TRP A 79 17.38 -2.06 1.73
N SER A 80 18.23 -1.99 2.75
CA SER A 80 17.89 -1.41 4.06
C SER A 80 17.39 0.03 3.98
N GLY A 81 17.79 0.80 2.96
CA GLY A 81 17.34 2.17 2.76
C GLY A 81 15.84 2.32 2.42
N LEU A 82 15.16 1.24 2.02
CA LEU A 82 13.72 1.26 1.74
C LEU A 82 12.88 1.37 3.03
N GLY A 83 13.43 0.99 4.18
CA GLY A 83 12.68 0.94 5.44
C GLY A 83 11.81 -0.31 5.59
N LEU A 84 12.03 -1.34 4.76
CA LEU A 84 11.47 -2.68 4.96
C LEU A 84 12.45 -3.51 5.82
N THR A 85 12.24 -3.50 7.13
CA THR A 85 13.03 -4.29 8.07
C THR A 85 12.73 -5.79 7.96
N GLY A 86 13.54 -6.66 8.56
CA GLY A 86 13.16 -8.07 8.71
C GLY A 86 11.88 -8.26 9.54
N PRO A 87 11.27 -9.46 9.53
CA PRO A 87 10.02 -9.74 10.23
C PRO A 87 10.11 -9.54 11.76
N GLY A 88 11.27 -9.84 12.37
CA GLY A 88 11.50 -9.64 13.80
C GLY A 88 11.37 -8.18 14.25
N PRO A 89 12.07 -7.21 13.64
CA PRO A 89 11.85 -5.79 13.95
C PRO A 89 10.57 -5.20 13.31
N GLY A 90 10.06 -5.82 12.25
CA GLY A 90 8.94 -5.31 11.44
C GLY A 90 7.55 -5.51 12.04
N TRP A 91 7.37 -6.48 12.95
CA TRP A 91 6.03 -6.79 13.49
C TRP A 91 5.43 -5.64 14.30
N ARG A 92 6.23 -4.89 15.07
CA ARG A 92 5.72 -3.75 15.87
C ARG A 92 5.20 -2.63 14.98
N PRO A 93 5.97 -2.11 14.00
CA PRO A 93 5.44 -1.18 13.01
C PRO A 93 4.21 -1.71 12.28
N PHE A 94 4.23 -2.98 11.86
CA PHE A 94 3.08 -3.62 11.22
C PHE A 94 1.81 -3.54 12.07
N LEU A 95 1.88 -3.96 13.34
CA LEU A 95 0.72 -3.89 14.24
C LEU A 95 0.29 -2.46 14.52
N ALA A 96 1.23 -1.51 14.65
CA ALA A 96 0.89 -0.11 14.82
C ALA A 96 0.13 0.45 13.60
N GLY A 97 0.56 0.08 12.40
CA GLY A 97 -0.13 0.40 11.15
C GLY A 97 -1.52 -0.21 11.07
N ALA A 98 -1.64 -1.51 11.32
CA ALA A 98 -2.92 -2.22 11.33
C ALA A 98 -3.89 -1.62 12.36
N ALA A 99 -3.42 -1.35 13.59
CA ALA A 99 -4.21 -0.71 14.63
C ALA A 99 -4.64 0.72 14.24
N SER A 100 -3.81 1.45 13.51
CA SER A 100 -4.14 2.80 13.02
C SER A 100 -5.31 2.82 12.04
N TRP A 101 -5.56 1.71 11.34
CA TRP A 101 -6.78 1.56 10.54
C TRP A 101 -7.92 0.94 11.36
N LEU A 102 -7.65 -0.17 12.05
CA LEU A 102 -8.67 -0.98 12.73
C LEU A 102 -9.36 -0.24 13.86
N ILE A 103 -8.65 0.55 14.67
CA ILE A 103 -9.25 1.26 15.81
C ILE A 103 -10.35 2.23 15.33
N PRO A 104 -10.07 3.23 14.47
CA PRO A 104 -11.12 4.13 14.00
C PRO A 104 -12.20 3.39 13.19
N GLY A 105 -11.80 2.43 12.34
CA GLY A 105 -12.75 1.71 11.48
C GLY A 105 -13.74 0.84 12.27
N LEU A 106 -13.25 0.09 13.26
CA LEU A 106 -14.10 -0.74 14.12
C LEU A 106 -14.97 0.10 15.05
N LEU A 107 -14.47 1.24 15.54
CA LEU A 107 -15.30 2.17 16.32
C LEU A 107 -16.43 2.75 15.45
N GLY A 108 -16.13 3.15 14.22
CA GLY A 108 -17.12 3.64 13.26
C GLY A 108 -18.15 2.59 12.85
N LEU A 109 -17.71 1.35 12.62
CA LEU A 109 -18.60 0.22 12.35
C LEU A 109 -19.50 -0.08 13.56
N THR A 110 -18.91 -0.14 14.76
CA THR A 110 -19.66 -0.38 16.00
C THR A 110 -20.70 0.70 16.24
N LEU A 111 -20.36 1.96 15.99
CA LEU A 111 -21.29 3.08 16.07
C LEU A 111 -22.45 2.91 15.08
N ALA A 112 -22.16 2.60 13.81
CA ALA A 112 -23.20 2.44 12.79
C ALA A 112 -24.18 1.30 13.12
N VAL A 113 -23.66 0.18 13.65
CA VAL A 113 -24.50 -0.94 14.11
C VAL A 113 -25.29 -0.57 15.37
N ALA A 114 -24.65 0.05 16.37
CA ALA A 114 -25.30 0.41 17.63
C ALA A 114 -26.42 1.44 17.44
N MET A 115 -26.28 2.34 16.46
CA MET A 115 -27.29 3.32 16.10
C MET A 115 -28.38 2.76 15.17
N GLY A 116 -28.29 1.50 14.76
CA GLY A 116 -29.22 0.86 13.84
C GLY A 116 -29.17 1.43 12.41
N TRP A 117 -28.09 2.12 12.04
CA TRP A 117 -27.90 2.62 10.67
C TRP A 117 -27.64 1.49 9.69
N VAL A 118 -26.93 0.46 10.15
CA VAL A 118 -26.66 -0.74 9.36
C VAL A 118 -26.78 -2.01 10.18
N GLU A 119 -27.10 -3.10 9.49
CA GLU A 119 -27.09 -4.47 10.01
C GLU A 119 -26.14 -5.33 9.17
N LEU A 120 -25.31 -6.14 9.84
CA LEU A 120 -24.40 -7.08 9.20
C LEU A 120 -25.01 -8.48 9.22
N VAL A 121 -25.46 -8.93 8.05
CA VAL A 121 -26.01 -10.27 7.89
C VAL A 121 -24.92 -11.19 7.34
N ALA A 122 -24.56 -12.22 8.10
CA ALA A 122 -23.60 -13.22 7.66
C ALA A 122 -24.21 -14.10 6.56
N ASN A 123 -23.54 -14.18 5.41
CA ASN A 123 -24.01 -14.97 4.25
C ASN A 123 -23.51 -16.41 4.29
N ARG A 124 -22.59 -16.74 5.20
CA ARG A 124 -21.91 -18.03 5.29
C ARG A 124 -21.81 -18.52 6.74
N PRO A 125 -21.64 -19.84 6.97
CA PRO A 125 -21.37 -20.36 8.31
C PRO A 125 -20.10 -19.75 8.93
N PRO A 126 -20.04 -19.56 10.26
CA PRO A 126 -18.89 -18.92 10.93
C PRO A 126 -17.53 -19.56 10.61
N ALA A 127 -17.45 -20.89 10.48
CA ALA A 127 -16.22 -21.58 10.13
C ALA A 127 -15.72 -21.22 8.72
N VAL A 128 -16.64 -21.06 7.75
CA VAL A 128 -16.32 -20.65 6.37
C VAL A 128 -15.87 -19.19 6.34
N ILE A 129 -16.53 -18.32 7.11
CA ILE A 129 -16.11 -16.91 7.25
C ILE A 129 -14.70 -16.86 7.82
N ALA A 130 -14.42 -17.55 8.92
CA ALA A 130 -13.11 -17.53 9.56
C ALA A 130 -12.00 -18.05 8.61
N GLY A 131 -12.26 -19.16 7.91
CA GLY A 131 -11.33 -19.71 6.91
C GLY A 131 -11.08 -18.76 5.74
N THR A 132 -12.14 -18.13 5.22
CA THR A 132 -12.01 -17.17 4.11
C THR A 132 -11.28 -15.90 4.55
N MET A 133 -11.56 -15.39 5.75
CA MET A 133 -10.85 -14.24 6.32
C MET A 133 -9.36 -14.53 6.50
N ALA A 134 -8.99 -15.72 6.99
CA ALA A 134 -7.59 -16.13 7.12
C ALA A 134 -6.89 -16.20 5.74
N ALA A 135 -7.58 -16.74 4.72
CA ALA A 135 -7.06 -16.76 3.36
C ALA A 135 -6.93 -15.35 2.76
N LEU A 136 -7.93 -14.48 2.97
CA LEU A 136 -7.90 -13.08 2.52
C LEU A 136 -6.72 -12.31 3.11
N VAL A 137 -6.41 -12.50 4.39
CA VAL A 137 -5.22 -11.86 5.00
C VAL A 137 -3.95 -12.22 4.23
N ILE A 138 -3.76 -13.48 3.85
CA ILE A 138 -2.57 -13.92 3.11
C ILE A 138 -2.61 -13.38 1.68
N LEU A 139 -3.75 -13.51 1.01
CA LEU A 139 -3.93 -13.06 -0.37
C LEU A 139 -3.69 -11.56 -0.51
N VAL A 140 -4.34 -10.74 0.31
CA VAL A 140 -4.19 -9.29 0.30
C VAL A 140 -2.75 -8.89 0.65
N LEU A 141 -2.12 -9.58 1.61
CA LEU A 141 -0.72 -9.31 1.96
C LEU A 141 0.21 -9.52 0.75
N LEU A 142 0.04 -10.63 0.04
CA LEU A 142 0.91 -11.00 -1.08
C LEU A 142 0.56 -10.28 -2.38
N PHE A 143 -0.71 -9.96 -2.61
CA PHE A 143 -1.19 -9.33 -3.83
C PHE A 143 -1.07 -7.81 -3.78
N GLU A 144 -1.52 -7.21 -2.68
CA GLU A 144 -1.78 -5.76 -2.62
C GLU A 144 -0.84 -5.09 -1.62
N ALA A 145 -0.98 -5.42 -0.33
CA ALA A 145 -0.37 -4.64 0.73
C ALA A 145 1.17 -4.65 0.70
N LEU A 146 1.83 -5.81 0.59
CA LEU A 146 3.29 -5.82 0.57
C LEU A 146 3.86 -5.31 -0.77
N PRO A 147 3.42 -5.78 -1.96
CA PRO A 147 3.94 -5.31 -3.23
C PRO A 147 3.76 -3.80 -3.44
N GLU A 148 2.54 -3.28 -3.22
CA GLU A 148 2.24 -1.88 -3.47
C GLU A 148 3.00 -0.99 -2.47
N GLU A 149 3.00 -1.31 -1.18
CA GLU A 149 3.73 -0.49 -0.21
C GLU A 149 5.25 -0.54 -0.42
N LEU A 150 5.79 -1.67 -0.86
CA LEU A 150 7.21 -1.76 -1.22
C LEU A 150 7.55 -0.89 -2.43
N ILE A 151 6.70 -0.85 -3.46
CA ILE A 151 6.89 -0.01 -4.64
C ILE A 151 6.74 1.47 -4.27
N PHE A 152 5.62 1.84 -3.66
CA PHE A 152 5.24 3.23 -3.49
C PHE A 152 5.90 3.86 -2.26
N ARG A 153 5.82 3.23 -1.09
CA ARG A 153 6.33 3.80 0.19
C ARG A 153 7.78 3.39 0.43
N GLY A 154 8.16 2.22 -0.06
CA GLY A 154 9.53 1.72 -0.05
C GLY A 154 10.40 2.42 -1.10
N TYR A 155 10.14 2.20 -2.38
CA TYR A 155 11.03 2.67 -3.46
C TYR A 155 10.76 4.11 -3.91
N LEU A 156 9.53 4.44 -4.31
CA LEU A 156 9.22 5.74 -4.93
C LEU A 156 9.30 6.89 -3.93
N GLN A 157 8.62 6.80 -2.79
CA GLN A 157 8.65 7.84 -1.76
C GLN A 157 10.08 8.06 -1.24
N ARG A 158 10.85 6.98 -1.03
CA ARG A 158 12.25 7.08 -0.61
C ARG A 158 13.06 7.91 -1.59
N ASN A 159 12.98 7.56 -2.87
CA ASN A 159 13.76 8.23 -3.91
C ASN A 159 13.31 9.67 -4.15
N LEU A 160 12.02 9.95 -4.09
CA LEU A 160 11.49 11.32 -4.10
C LEU A 160 12.06 12.13 -2.93
N ASN A 161 12.07 11.59 -1.71
CA ASN A 161 12.55 12.31 -0.53
C ASN A 161 14.07 12.58 -0.50
N THR A 162 14.85 11.94 -1.37
CA THR A 162 16.25 12.34 -1.60
C THR A 162 16.37 13.68 -2.33
N ALA A 163 15.37 14.04 -3.15
CA ALA A 163 15.37 15.23 -3.99
C ALA A 163 14.44 16.34 -3.47
N MET A 164 13.44 16.01 -2.65
CA MET A 164 12.44 16.96 -2.18
C MET A 164 12.06 16.76 -0.70
N PRO A 165 11.52 17.80 -0.03
CA PRO A 165 11.03 17.70 1.35
C PRO A 165 10.03 16.55 1.53
N GLY A 166 10.01 15.97 2.72
CA GLY A 166 9.17 14.81 3.03
C GLY A 166 7.69 15.01 2.71
N GLY A 167 7.10 16.16 3.05
CA GLY A 167 5.71 16.47 2.72
C GLY A 167 5.45 16.49 1.21
N LEU A 168 6.37 17.05 0.41
CA LEU A 168 6.24 17.04 -1.05
C LEU A 168 6.44 15.63 -1.62
N ALA A 169 7.33 14.83 -1.03
CA ALA A 169 7.52 13.43 -1.42
C ALA A 169 6.26 12.58 -1.17
N VAL A 170 5.50 12.86 -0.09
CA VAL A 170 4.20 12.24 0.17
C VAL A 170 3.21 12.59 -0.94
N LEU A 171 3.05 13.87 -1.27
CA LEU A 171 2.11 14.30 -2.31
C LEU A 171 2.47 13.75 -3.68
N ALA A 172 3.75 13.79 -4.05
CA ALA A 172 4.25 13.25 -5.31
C ALA A 172 4.03 11.73 -5.40
N GLN A 173 4.32 10.99 -4.32
CA GLN A 173 4.05 9.55 -4.28
C GLN A 173 2.55 9.24 -4.36
N ALA A 174 1.71 9.99 -3.64
CA ALA A 174 0.26 9.81 -3.66
C ALA A 174 -0.31 10.04 -5.07
N ALA A 175 0.21 11.04 -5.80
CA ALA A 175 -0.14 11.27 -7.19
C ALA A 175 0.27 10.10 -8.10
N LEU A 176 1.47 9.53 -7.91
CA LEU A 176 1.92 8.35 -8.66
C LEU A 176 1.04 7.13 -8.36
N PHE A 177 0.67 6.91 -7.10
CA PHE A 177 -0.22 5.82 -6.70
C PHE A 177 -1.62 5.98 -7.30
N THR A 178 -2.15 7.21 -7.30
CA THR A 178 -3.43 7.54 -7.93
C THR A 178 -3.38 7.31 -9.43
N ALA A 179 -2.31 7.74 -10.10
CA ALA A 179 -2.12 7.51 -11.52
C ALA A 179 -2.05 6.01 -11.87
N PHE A 180 -1.34 5.23 -11.06
CA PHE A 180 -1.30 3.77 -11.18
C PHE A 180 -2.69 3.14 -11.03
N GLY A 181 -3.41 3.45 -9.95
CA GLY A 181 -4.75 2.92 -9.73
C GLY A 181 -5.71 3.29 -10.86
N LEU A 182 -5.74 4.55 -11.29
CA LEU A 182 -6.59 4.97 -12.41
C LEU A 182 -6.19 4.28 -13.72
N ALA A 183 -4.90 4.07 -13.99
CA ALA A 183 -4.44 3.38 -15.18
C ALA A 183 -4.86 1.89 -15.25
N LEU A 184 -5.10 1.25 -14.09
CA LEU A 184 -5.65 -0.11 -14.05
C LEU A 184 -7.17 -0.13 -14.29
N TRP A 185 -7.91 0.85 -13.75
CA TRP A 185 -9.38 0.81 -13.76
C TRP A 185 -10.02 1.47 -14.99
N ILE A 186 -9.42 2.53 -15.55
CA ILE A 186 -9.99 3.25 -16.71
C ILE A 186 -10.14 2.36 -17.96
N PRO A 187 -9.19 1.47 -18.31
CA PRO A 187 -9.34 0.63 -19.50
C PRO A 187 -10.56 -0.29 -19.46
N GLU A 188 -10.92 -0.80 -18.26
CA GLU A 188 -12.02 -1.76 -18.10
C GLU A 188 -13.36 -1.08 -17.81
N ALA A 189 -13.36 -0.07 -16.94
CA ALA A 189 -14.58 0.55 -16.43
C ALA A 189 -14.87 1.95 -17.01
N GLY A 190 -13.96 2.47 -17.85
CA GLY A 190 -14.08 3.78 -18.48
C GLY A 190 -13.77 4.97 -17.56
N TRP A 191 -13.85 6.18 -18.12
CA TRP A 191 -13.49 7.43 -17.42
C TRP A 191 -14.46 7.80 -16.28
N ALA A 192 -15.67 7.24 -16.26
CA ALA A 192 -16.69 7.52 -15.27
C ALA A 192 -16.33 7.05 -13.85
N VAL A 193 -15.33 6.18 -13.68
CA VAL A 193 -14.87 5.71 -12.37
C VAL A 193 -14.09 6.75 -11.57
N ILE A 194 -13.61 7.82 -12.22
CA ILE A 194 -12.71 8.79 -11.59
C ILE A 194 -13.29 9.40 -10.31
N PRO A 195 -14.55 9.89 -10.27
CA PRO A 195 -15.10 10.52 -9.06
C PRO A 195 -15.12 9.58 -7.85
N GLU A 196 -15.28 8.27 -8.06
CA GLU A 196 -15.30 7.26 -7.00
C GLU A 196 -13.87 6.83 -6.61
N ARG A 197 -13.01 6.58 -7.59
CA ARG A 197 -11.68 5.96 -7.37
C ARG A 197 -10.60 6.96 -7.01
N LEU A 198 -10.64 8.17 -7.55
CA LEU A 198 -9.62 9.18 -7.31
C LEU A 198 -9.53 9.57 -5.81
N PRO A 199 -10.64 9.88 -5.09
CA PRO A 199 -10.55 10.22 -3.67
C PRO A 199 -9.98 9.07 -2.83
N MET A 200 -10.36 7.83 -3.14
CA MET A 200 -9.87 6.64 -2.46
C MET A 200 -8.36 6.46 -2.66
N PHE A 201 -7.88 6.43 -3.91
CA PHE A 201 -6.45 6.26 -4.17
C PHE A 201 -5.61 7.43 -3.67
N LEU A 202 -6.08 8.67 -3.85
CA LEU A 202 -5.36 9.84 -3.37
C LEU A 202 -5.30 9.89 -1.84
N GLY A 203 -6.45 9.67 -1.18
CA GLY A 203 -6.53 9.61 0.28
C GLY A 203 -5.63 8.53 0.86
N MET A 204 -5.65 7.32 0.27
CA MET A 204 -4.81 6.21 0.68
C MET A 204 -3.33 6.51 0.44
N GLY A 205 -3.05 7.10 -0.73
CA GLY A 205 -1.80 7.73 -1.12
C GLY A 205 -1.19 8.55 0.00
N VAL A 206 -1.90 9.60 0.39
CA VAL A 206 -1.49 10.59 1.38
C VAL A 206 -1.35 9.98 2.78
N VAL A 207 -2.37 9.25 3.26
CA VAL A 207 -2.37 8.69 4.63
C VAL A 207 -1.19 7.76 4.85
N LEU A 208 -0.98 6.79 3.95
CA LEU A 208 0.16 5.89 4.04
C LEU A 208 1.50 6.60 3.84
N GLY A 209 1.56 7.61 2.97
CA GLY A 209 2.75 8.44 2.81
C GLY A 209 3.13 9.16 4.12
N CYS A 210 2.14 9.71 4.84
CA CYS A 210 2.32 10.29 6.17
C CYS A 210 2.79 9.25 7.19
N ILE A 211 2.14 8.07 7.24
CA ILE A 211 2.53 6.97 8.13
C ILE A 211 3.99 6.53 7.84
N ARG A 212 4.37 6.40 6.56
CA ARG A 212 5.75 6.08 6.14
C ARG A 212 6.75 7.12 6.62
N LEU A 213 6.37 8.40 6.59
CA LEU A 213 7.23 9.50 6.97
C LEU A 213 7.40 9.60 8.50
N MET A 214 6.37 9.28 9.27
CA MET A 214 6.43 9.27 10.74
C MET A 214 7.15 8.05 11.30
N THR A 215 6.85 6.87 10.76
CA THR A 215 7.37 5.59 11.28
C THR A 215 8.72 5.21 10.71
N GLN A 216 9.09 5.81 9.58
CA GLN A 216 10.26 5.42 8.77
C GLN A 216 10.28 3.94 8.38
N ASN A 217 9.13 3.27 8.40
CA ASN A 217 9.02 1.83 8.22
C ASN A 217 7.89 1.45 7.26
N VAL A 218 8.20 0.62 6.27
CA VAL A 218 7.23 0.16 5.27
C VAL A 218 6.21 -0.81 5.88
N TRP A 219 6.58 -1.60 6.89
CA TRP A 219 5.66 -2.52 7.54
C TRP A 219 4.46 -1.83 8.19
N ALA A 220 4.62 -0.60 8.70
CA ALA A 220 3.48 0.17 9.19
C ALA A 220 2.48 0.50 8.07
N CYS A 221 2.98 0.78 6.87
CA CYS A 221 2.13 1.01 5.71
C CYS A 221 1.43 -0.30 5.30
N VAL A 222 2.19 -1.41 5.26
CA VAL A 222 1.66 -2.74 4.94
C VAL A 222 0.54 -3.13 5.91
N GLY A 223 0.72 -2.91 7.22
CA GLY A 223 -0.30 -3.23 8.22
C GLY A 223 -1.59 -2.42 8.05
N PHE A 224 -1.46 -1.11 7.83
CA PHE A 224 -2.62 -0.23 7.59
C PHE A 224 -3.35 -0.63 6.31
N HIS A 225 -2.62 -0.84 5.21
CA HIS A 225 -3.18 -1.24 3.92
C HIS A 225 -3.85 -2.62 4.01
N LEU A 226 -3.19 -3.61 4.62
CA LEU A 226 -3.75 -4.94 4.80
C LEU A 226 -5.07 -4.90 5.58
N ALA A 227 -5.12 -4.16 6.68
CA ALA A 227 -6.34 -4.02 7.47
C ALA A 227 -7.48 -3.41 6.66
N PHE A 228 -7.20 -2.33 5.92
CA PHE A 228 -8.16 -1.69 5.03
C PHE A 228 -8.73 -2.68 4.02
N GLN A 229 -7.86 -3.34 3.25
CA GLN A 229 -8.30 -4.19 2.14
C GLN A 229 -9.00 -5.46 2.61
N VAL A 230 -8.54 -6.10 3.68
CA VAL A 230 -9.22 -7.27 4.24
C VAL A 230 -10.64 -6.93 4.70
N VAL A 231 -10.82 -5.81 5.40
CA VAL A 231 -12.16 -5.37 5.86
C VAL A 231 -13.03 -4.90 4.69
N ALA A 232 -12.47 -4.15 3.74
CA ALA A 232 -13.18 -3.72 2.54
C ALA A 232 -13.68 -4.92 1.72
N GLN A 233 -12.81 -5.90 1.44
CA GLN A 233 -13.19 -7.09 0.67
C GLN A 233 -14.18 -7.99 1.43
N ALA A 234 -14.09 -8.08 2.75
CA ALA A 234 -15.03 -8.84 3.56
C ALA A 234 -16.43 -8.22 3.57
N LEU A 235 -16.53 -6.90 3.71
CA LEU A 235 -17.81 -6.20 3.91
C LEU A 235 -18.46 -5.72 2.61
N LEU A 236 -17.68 -5.33 1.59
CA LEU A 236 -18.20 -4.62 0.42
C LEU A 236 -18.43 -5.51 -0.80
N ASN A 237 -17.87 -6.73 -0.83
CA ASN A 237 -18.02 -7.67 -1.95
C ASN A 237 -19.36 -8.43 -1.92
N GLY A 238 -20.01 -8.54 -0.75
CA GLY A 238 -21.29 -9.25 -0.60
C GLY A 238 -21.18 -10.76 -0.44
N ASN A 239 -19.98 -11.36 -0.54
CA ASN A 239 -19.81 -12.81 -0.40
C ASN A 239 -19.85 -13.31 1.05
N LEU A 240 -19.18 -12.61 1.98
CA LEU A 240 -19.14 -12.99 3.40
C LEU A 240 -20.27 -12.37 4.22
N PHE A 241 -20.52 -11.08 3.98
CA PHE A 241 -21.54 -10.31 4.68
C PHE A 241 -22.38 -9.51 3.69
N THR A 242 -23.68 -9.44 3.95
CA THR A 242 -24.59 -8.47 3.36
C THR A 242 -24.76 -7.33 4.34
N ILE A 243 -24.49 -6.10 3.89
CA ILE A 243 -24.81 -4.89 4.65
C ILE A 243 -26.23 -4.47 4.28
N GLN A 244 -27.12 -4.43 5.27
CA GLN A 244 -28.45 -3.84 5.15
C GLN A 244 -28.46 -2.45 5.80
N GLY A 245 -29.30 -1.54 5.31
CA GLY A 245 -29.42 -0.17 5.83
C GLY A 245 -28.65 0.87 5.02
N ASP A 246 -28.20 1.93 5.68
CA ASP A 246 -27.57 3.08 5.05
C ASP A 246 -26.07 2.85 4.78
N ARG A 247 -25.76 2.52 3.52
CA ARG A 247 -24.38 2.27 3.07
C ARG A 247 -23.53 3.54 3.10
N GLU A 248 -24.10 4.72 2.89
CA GLU A 248 -23.33 5.97 2.92
C GLU A 248 -22.83 6.26 4.33
N LEU A 249 -23.68 6.05 5.34
CA LEU A 249 -23.29 6.17 6.74
C LEU A 249 -22.21 5.15 7.13
N LEU A 250 -22.28 3.91 6.65
CA LEU A 250 -21.20 2.94 6.84
C LEU A 250 -19.88 3.40 6.22
N MET A 251 -19.92 3.89 4.97
CA MET A 251 -18.72 4.39 4.30
C MET A 251 -18.13 5.58 5.05
N LEU A 252 -18.97 6.49 5.55
CA LEU A 252 -18.56 7.65 6.32
C LEU A 252 -17.95 7.26 7.68
N THR A 253 -18.59 6.38 8.44
CA THR A 253 -18.19 6.09 9.81
C THR A 253 -17.05 5.07 9.87
N ALA A 254 -17.14 3.98 9.10
CA ALA A 254 -16.18 2.88 9.19
C ALA A 254 -15.01 3.00 8.19
N PHE A 255 -15.25 3.54 7.00
CA PHE A 255 -14.23 3.58 5.93
C PHE A 255 -13.55 4.94 5.77
N LEU A 256 -14.23 6.07 6.02
CA LEU A 256 -13.59 7.39 5.97
C LEU A 256 -12.86 7.71 7.28
N SER A 257 -13.37 7.25 8.43
CA SER A 257 -12.74 7.58 9.72
C SER A 257 -11.27 7.13 9.85
N PRO A 258 -10.82 5.98 9.32
CA PRO A 258 -9.40 5.63 9.33
C PRO A 258 -8.53 6.56 8.49
N PHE A 259 -9.08 7.19 7.45
CA PHE A 259 -8.36 8.13 6.61
C PHE A 259 -8.20 9.49 7.30
N VAL A 260 -9.11 9.84 8.21
CA VAL A 260 -9.04 11.06 9.03
C VAL A 260 -8.16 10.84 10.26
N PHE A 261 -8.37 9.73 10.98
CA PHE A 261 -7.75 9.49 12.29
C PHE A 261 -6.52 8.58 12.24
N GLY A 262 -6.25 7.89 11.12
CA GLY A 262 -5.15 6.94 11.03
C GLY A 262 -3.78 7.56 11.30
N VAL A 263 -3.51 8.75 10.75
CA VAL A 263 -2.26 9.47 10.99
C VAL A 263 -2.13 9.91 12.47
N PRO A 264 -3.12 10.57 13.10
CA PRO A 264 -3.11 10.82 14.54
C PRO A 264 -2.92 9.58 15.40
N VAL A 265 -3.60 8.46 15.09
CA VAL A 265 -3.46 7.21 15.84
C VAL A 265 -2.05 6.66 15.70
N THR A 266 -1.47 6.67 14.48
CA THR A 266 -0.06 6.32 14.28
C THR A 266 0.86 7.21 15.10
N ALA A 267 0.59 8.52 15.18
CA ALA A 267 1.38 9.46 15.97
C ALA A 267 1.41 9.04 17.45
N VAL A 268 0.25 8.72 18.01
CA VAL A 268 0.11 8.30 19.41
C VAL A 268 0.82 6.96 19.65
N LEU A 269 0.64 5.98 18.76
CA LEU A 269 1.17 4.63 18.93
C LEU A 269 2.69 4.57 18.76
N THR A 270 3.27 5.39 17.88
CA THR A 270 4.68 5.30 17.50
C THR A 270 5.53 6.44 18.06
N ARG A 271 4.91 7.53 18.53
CA ARG A 271 5.57 8.78 18.96
C ARG A 271 6.49 9.38 17.89
N GLY A 272 6.24 9.07 16.61
CA GLY A 272 7.02 9.55 15.48
C GLY A 272 6.58 10.94 15.03
N GLU A 273 7.49 11.91 15.05
CA GLU A 273 7.20 13.28 14.60
C GLU A 273 7.33 13.44 13.07
N GLY A 274 8.19 12.64 12.43
CA GLY A 274 8.41 12.65 10.98
C GLY A 274 9.22 13.86 10.48
N SER A 275 10.01 13.67 9.42
CA SER A 275 10.80 14.76 8.80
C SER A 275 10.06 15.39 7.62
N TRP A 276 9.16 16.34 7.92
CA TRP A 276 8.25 16.93 6.92
C TRP A 276 8.94 17.91 5.96
N SER A 277 9.83 18.75 6.48
CA SER A 277 10.59 19.75 5.72
C SER A 277 11.94 19.23 5.24
N GLY A 278 12.43 18.13 5.82
CA GLY A 278 13.73 17.56 5.55
C GLY A 278 13.77 16.68 4.30
N ARG A 279 14.95 16.65 3.67
CA ARG A 279 15.34 15.58 2.74
C ARG A 279 16.10 14.54 3.55
N VAL A 280 15.89 13.27 3.25
CA VAL A 280 16.66 12.19 3.88
C VAL A 280 17.66 11.64 2.86
N PRO A 281 18.98 11.81 3.09
CA PRO A 281 20.00 11.24 2.23
C PRO A 281 19.86 9.72 2.14
N ASP A 282 20.19 9.19 0.97
CA ASP A 282 20.13 7.75 0.73
C ASP A 282 21.43 7.08 1.21
N PRO A 283 21.38 6.01 2.02
CA PRO A 283 22.57 5.48 2.69
C PRO A 283 23.52 4.89 1.65
N ALA A 284 24.83 5.03 1.89
CA ALA A 284 25.89 4.64 0.95
C ALA A 284 25.68 3.24 0.39
#